data_AF-A0A7S3SP87-F1
#
_entry.id   AF-A0A7S3SP87-F1
#
_cell.length_a   1.000
_cell.length_b   1.000
_cell.length_c   1.000
_cell.angle_alpha   90.00
_cell.angle_beta   90.00
_cell.angle_gamma   90.00
#
_symmetry.space_group_name_H-M   'P 1'
#
loop_
_entity.id
_entity.type
_entity.pdbx_description
1 polymer ?
#
loop_
_entity_poly.entity_id
_entity_poly.type
_entity_poly.pdbx_seq_one_letter_code
_entity_poly.pdbx_strand_id
1 'polypeptide(L)'
;VKELSHDDSNYHIDFINASANLRARNYKITECDRNKTKMIAGKIIPAIATTTAMITGVVSNEIYKYVQGFTDIAKFKNAFCNLALPQIMFSQPDDIIRNKSKEFDPIMCGPITCIPEGYTNYDKIVVEQGSITFQQLFDWLKDSKGLEISMVTCGNVALYNQYLPGNKHAPRLAEKIEDVYRRISNEPIPEGRRYLRIDVGGTIIESGDDFQIPPIKYYFA
;
A
#
# COMPACT_ATOMS: atom_id res chain seq x y z
N VAL A 1 -19.55 -2.28 -14.60
CA VAL A 1 -19.12 -1.10 -15.39
C VAL A 1 -18.69 -1.50 -16.80
N LYS A 2 -17.78 -2.47 -16.99
CA LYS A 2 -17.35 -2.94 -18.32
C LYS A 2 -18.52 -3.40 -19.22
N GLU A 3 -19.44 -4.22 -18.69
CA GLU A 3 -20.61 -4.69 -19.45
C GLU A 3 -21.63 -3.59 -19.80
N LEU A 4 -21.60 -2.47 -19.07
CA LEU A 4 -22.63 -1.43 -19.17
C LEU A 4 -22.40 -0.47 -20.33
N SER A 5 -21.16 -0.29 -20.77
CA SER A 5 -20.77 0.74 -21.76
C SER A 5 -20.10 0.19 -23.03
N HIS A 6 -19.93 -1.12 -23.17
CA HIS A 6 -19.19 -1.69 -24.31
C HIS A 6 -20.07 -2.43 -25.32
N ASP A 7 -21.32 -2.74 -24.96
CA ASP A 7 -22.30 -3.34 -25.87
C ASP A 7 -23.42 -2.33 -26.13
N ASP A 8 -23.58 -1.93 -27.39
CA ASP A 8 -24.61 -0.98 -27.81
C ASP A 8 -25.98 -1.66 -28.06
N SER A 9 -26.06 -3.00 -28.02
CA SER A 9 -27.29 -3.77 -28.27
C SER A 9 -28.10 -4.08 -27.01
N ASN A 10 -27.54 -3.86 -25.82
CA ASN A 10 -28.20 -4.18 -24.54
C ASN A 10 -29.12 -3.06 -24.01
N TYR A 11 -29.21 -1.92 -24.72
CA TYR A 11 -30.02 -0.76 -24.35
C TYR A 11 -29.70 -0.08 -23.00
N HIS A 12 -28.61 -0.45 -22.33
CA HIS A 12 -28.27 0.11 -21.01
C HIS A 12 -28.00 1.62 -21.10
N ILE A 13 -27.20 2.04 -22.09
CA ILE A 13 -26.91 3.46 -22.33
C ILE A 13 -28.15 4.21 -22.79
N ASP A 14 -29.01 3.58 -23.57
CA ASP A 14 -30.24 4.22 -24.08
C ASP A 14 -31.21 4.51 -22.94
N PHE A 15 -31.38 3.56 -22.02
CA PHE A 15 -32.17 3.75 -20.80
C PHE A 15 -31.63 4.89 -19.94
N ILE A 16 -30.30 4.93 -19.71
CA ILE A 16 -29.67 5.97 -18.90
C ILE A 16 -29.79 7.34 -19.57
N ASN A 17 -29.55 7.43 -20.88
CA ASN A 17 -29.64 8.67 -21.64
C ASN A 17 -31.06 9.25 -21.62
N ALA A 18 -32.07 8.43 -21.91
CA ALA A 18 -33.47 8.85 -21.87
C ALA A 18 -33.88 9.29 -20.46
N SER A 19 -33.56 8.50 -19.44
CA SER A 19 -33.90 8.80 -18.04
C SER A 19 -33.22 10.09 -17.55
N ALA A 20 -31.93 10.28 -17.88
CA ALA A 20 -31.17 11.47 -17.52
C ALA A 20 -31.72 12.72 -18.20
N ASN A 21 -32.06 12.66 -19.49
CA ASN A 21 -32.60 13.81 -20.23
C ASN A 21 -34.02 14.17 -19.78
N LEU A 22 -34.87 13.19 -19.47
CA LEU A 22 -36.19 13.45 -18.87
C LEU A 22 -36.06 14.19 -17.53
N ARG A 23 -35.11 13.77 -16.68
CA ARG A 23 -34.82 14.49 -15.44
C ARG A 23 -34.24 15.88 -15.70
N ALA A 24 -33.35 16.02 -16.68
CA ALA A 24 -32.75 17.30 -17.05
C ALA A 24 -33.81 18.35 -17.45
N ARG A 25 -34.83 17.94 -18.22
CA ARG A 25 -35.98 18.80 -18.58
C ARG A 25 -36.72 19.35 -17.36
N ASN A 26 -36.97 18.51 -16.36
CA ASN A 26 -37.69 18.92 -15.15
C ASN A 26 -36.96 20.06 -14.40
N TYR A 27 -35.63 20.07 -14.43
CA TYR A 27 -34.80 21.06 -13.74
C TYR A 27 -34.20 22.12 -14.68
N LYS A 28 -34.62 22.18 -15.95
CA LYS A 28 -34.07 23.08 -16.98
C LYS A 28 -32.54 22.96 -17.15
N ILE A 29 -32.00 21.75 -16.96
CA ILE A 29 -30.59 21.42 -17.22
C ILE A 29 -30.45 21.06 -18.71
N THR A 30 -29.32 21.45 -19.33
CA THR A 30 -29.03 21.11 -20.73
C THR A 30 -28.95 19.59 -20.93
N GLU A 31 -29.74 19.07 -21.86
CA GLU A 31 -29.71 17.66 -22.26
C GLU A 31 -28.36 17.26 -22.85
N CYS A 32 -28.01 15.98 -22.75
CA CYS A 32 -26.78 15.43 -23.29
C CYS A 32 -27.05 14.38 -24.36
N ASP A 33 -26.13 14.23 -25.31
CA ASP A 33 -26.16 13.22 -26.33
C ASP A 33 -25.73 11.86 -25.77
N ARG A 34 -26.14 10.79 -26.47
CA ARG A 34 -25.84 9.40 -26.08
C ARG A 34 -24.35 9.16 -25.84
N ASN A 35 -23.45 9.75 -26.63
CA ASN A 35 -22.02 9.51 -26.49
C ASN A 35 -21.46 10.18 -25.23
N LYS A 36 -21.90 11.40 -24.91
CA LYS A 36 -21.55 12.06 -23.65
C LYS A 36 -22.11 11.32 -22.44
N THR A 37 -23.34 10.81 -22.52
CA THR A 37 -23.89 9.92 -21.49
C THR A 37 -23.05 8.66 -21.33
N LYS A 38 -22.68 8.00 -22.43
CA LYS A 38 -21.84 6.79 -22.45
C LYS A 38 -20.48 7.05 -21.80
N MET A 39 -19.86 8.19 -22.11
CA MET A 39 -18.58 8.60 -21.53
C MET A 39 -18.67 8.77 -20.00
N ILE A 40 -19.69 9.49 -19.53
CA ILE A 40 -19.87 9.79 -18.10
C ILE A 40 -20.32 8.55 -17.32
N ALA A 41 -21.41 7.90 -17.75
CA ALA A 41 -22.00 6.74 -17.07
C ALA A 41 -21.10 5.51 -17.15
N GLY A 42 -20.40 5.34 -18.27
CA GLY A 42 -19.42 4.27 -18.48
C GLY A 42 -18.07 4.50 -17.81
N LYS A 43 -17.84 5.69 -17.21
CA LYS A 43 -16.54 6.10 -16.65
C LYS A 43 -15.39 5.87 -17.64
N ILE A 44 -15.60 6.22 -18.91
CA ILE A 44 -14.63 6.00 -19.97
C ILE A 44 -13.47 6.99 -19.82
N ILE A 45 -12.25 6.47 -19.72
CA ILE A 45 -11.03 7.28 -19.71
C ILE A 45 -10.61 7.50 -21.17
N PRO A 46 -10.56 8.75 -21.67
CA PRO A 46 -10.10 9.02 -23.02
C PRO A 46 -8.64 8.59 -23.21
N ALA A 47 -8.36 7.91 -24.31
CA ALA A 47 -7.01 7.46 -24.64
C ALA A 47 -6.77 7.59 -26.16
N ILE A 48 -5.54 7.92 -26.53
CA ILE A 48 -5.08 8.00 -27.91
C ILE A 48 -3.65 7.47 -28.00
N ALA A 49 -3.33 6.78 -29.09
CA ALA A 49 -2.05 6.10 -29.27
C ALA A 49 -0.84 7.04 -29.19
N THR A 50 -0.99 8.31 -29.58
CA THR A 50 0.11 9.29 -29.56
C THR A 50 0.61 9.57 -28.14
N THR A 51 -0.29 9.78 -27.17
CA THR A 51 0.10 9.96 -25.76
C THR A 51 0.71 8.67 -25.20
N THR A 52 0.16 7.51 -25.53
CA THR A 52 0.72 6.22 -25.11
C THR A 52 2.15 6.03 -25.63
N ALA A 53 2.38 6.22 -26.94
CA ALA A 53 3.70 6.07 -27.55
C ALA A 53 4.72 7.04 -26.94
N MET A 54 4.30 8.29 -26.68
CA MET A 54 5.17 9.29 -26.07
C MET A 54 5.57 8.92 -24.63
N ILE A 55 4.62 8.54 -23.79
CA ILE A 55 4.91 8.11 -22.41
C ILE A 55 5.79 6.85 -22.41
N THR A 56 5.52 5.87 -23.28
CA THR A 56 6.36 4.68 -23.40
C THR A 56 7.80 5.02 -23.79
N GLY A 57 8.00 5.97 -24.71
CA GLY A 57 9.33 6.45 -25.08
C GLY A 57 10.08 7.06 -23.90
N VAL A 58 9.41 7.90 -23.11
CA VAL A 58 10.02 8.53 -21.92
C VAL A 58 10.34 7.49 -20.84
N VAL A 59 9.44 6.54 -20.58
CA VAL A 59 9.71 5.44 -19.62
C VAL A 59 10.90 4.59 -20.08
N SER A 60 10.99 4.28 -21.39
CA SER A 60 12.11 3.52 -21.95
C SER A 60 13.45 4.22 -21.74
N ASN A 61 13.47 5.56 -21.77
CA ASN A 61 14.67 6.34 -21.45
C ASN A 61 15.13 6.17 -20.00
N GLU A 62 14.21 6.16 -19.02
CA GLU A 62 14.56 5.93 -17.62
C GLU A 62 15.02 4.49 -17.36
N ILE A 63 14.50 3.51 -18.11
CA ILE A 63 14.97 2.11 -18.05
C ILE A 63 16.44 2.00 -18.44
N TYR A 64 16.90 2.71 -19.48
CA TYR A 64 18.33 2.71 -19.83
C TYR A 64 19.20 3.20 -18.67
N LYS A 65 18.75 4.24 -17.96
CA LYS A 65 19.49 4.76 -16.81
C LYS A 65 19.59 3.74 -15.68
N TYR A 66 18.49 3.04 -15.42
CA TYR A 66 18.43 1.97 -14.42
C TYR A 66 19.38 0.82 -14.77
N VAL A 67 19.34 0.33 -16.02
CA VAL A 67 20.18 -0.79 -16.48
C VAL A 67 21.67 -0.44 -16.48
N GLN A 68 22.02 0.83 -16.74
CA GLN A 68 23.40 1.32 -16.63
C GLN A 68 23.89 1.48 -15.18
N GLY A 69 23.02 1.27 -14.18
CA GLY A 69 23.39 1.32 -12.77
C GLY A 69 23.56 2.75 -12.23
N PHE A 70 22.90 3.76 -12.82
CA PHE A 70 22.90 5.08 -12.20
C PHE A 70 22.18 5.04 -10.85
N THR A 71 22.84 5.58 -9.83
CA THR A 71 22.32 5.69 -8.45
C THR A 71 21.98 7.12 -8.04
N ASP A 72 22.48 8.09 -8.80
CA ASP A 72 22.24 9.52 -8.56
C ASP A 72 20.82 9.92 -8.99
N ILE A 73 20.00 10.31 -8.02
CA ILE A 73 18.61 10.72 -8.20
C ILE A 73 18.48 11.92 -9.16
N ALA A 74 19.49 12.81 -9.24
CA ALA A 74 19.45 13.98 -10.11
C ALA A 74 19.38 13.60 -11.61
N LYS A 75 19.86 12.40 -11.96
CA LYS A 75 19.84 11.87 -13.33
C LYS A 75 18.48 11.32 -13.74
N PHE A 76 17.67 10.89 -12.78
CA PHE A 76 16.31 10.42 -13.04
C PHE A 76 15.36 11.60 -13.19
N LYS A 77 14.32 11.42 -14.00
CA LYS A 77 13.31 12.46 -14.26
C LYS A 77 11.90 11.87 -14.22
N ASN A 78 11.05 12.48 -13.41
CA ASN A 78 9.59 12.37 -13.57
C ASN A 78 9.19 13.22 -14.78
N ALA A 79 8.28 12.72 -15.61
CA ALA A 79 7.84 13.41 -16.81
C ALA A 79 6.34 13.69 -16.77
N PHE A 80 5.98 14.93 -17.05
CA PHE A 80 4.60 15.42 -17.12
C PHE A 80 4.35 15.95 -18.52
N CYS A 81 3.31 15.43 -19.15
CA CYS A 81 3.14 15.52 -20.60
C CYS A 81 1.71 15.95 -20.93
N ASN A 82 1.56 17.07 -21.63
CA ASN A 82 0.29 17.52 -22.18
C ASN A 82 0.46 17.91 -23.65
N LEU A 83 0.14 16.96 -24.54
CA LEU A 83 0.28 17.13 -25.99
C LEU A 83 -0.77 18.07 -26.61
N ALA A 84 -1.82 18.46 -25.87
CA ALA A 84 -2.76 19.48 -26.35
C ALA A 84 -2.15 20.90 -26.28
N LEU A 85 -1.27 21.16 -25.31
CA LEU A 85 -0.51 22.42 -25.14
C LEU A 85 0.96 22.31 -25.61
N PRO A 86 1.29 21.30 -26.41
CA PRO A 86 2.65 20.74 -26.58
C PRO A 86 3.61 20.88 -25.38
N GLN A 87 3.14 20.69 -24.15
CA GLN A 87 3.95 20.89 -22.95
C GLN A 87 4.56 19.58 -22.47
N ILE A 88 5.88 19.58 -22.26
CA ILE A 88 6.61 18.48 -21.60
C ILE A 88 7.45 19.10 -20.49
N MET A 89 7.24 18.64 -19.25
CA MET A 89 7.94 19.10 -18.07
C MET A 89 8.62 17.92 -17.40
N PHE A 90 9.87 18.12 -17.01
CA PHE A 90 10.63 17.15 -16.25
C PHE A 90 10.90 17.69 -14.84
N SER A 91 10.69 16.86 -13.83
CA SER A 91 11.12 17.16 -12.46
C SER A 91 12.05 16.07 -11.96
N GLN A 92 12.93 16.41 -11.03
CA GLN A 92 13.63 15.40 -10.27
C GLN A 92 12.63 14.63 -9.40
N PRO A 93 12.81 13.31 -9.19
CA PRO A 93 12.07 12.57 -8.18
C PRO A 93 12.37 13.10 -6.77
N ASP A 94 11.39 12.99 -5.88
CA ASP A 94 11.57 13.39 -4.49
C ASP A 94 12.57 12.47 -3.78
N ASP A 95 13.33 13.06 -2.85
CA ASP A 95 14.23 12.30 -2.00
C ASP A 95 13.47 11.30 -1.13
N ILE A 96 14.14 10.21 -0.80
CA ILE A 96 13.57 9.16 0.04
C ILE A 96 13.28 9.73 1.44
N ILE A 97 12.02 9.59 1.86
CA ILE A 97 11.60 9.98 3.20
C ILE A 97 12.25 9.03 4.22
N ARG A 98 13.03 9.61 5.13
CA ARG A 98 13.67 8.91 6.25
C ARG A 98 12.87 9.17 7.51
N ASN A 99 12.37 8.11 8.13
CA ASN A 99 11.62 8.19 9.39
C ASN A 99 12.59 8.57 10.51
N LYS A 100 12.19 9.54 11.33
CA LYS A 100 12.99 10.03 12.47
C LYS A 100 12.19 9.93 13.75
N SER A 101 12.90 9.73 14.85
CA SER A 101 12.31 9.79 16.18
C SER A 101 11.70 11.18 16.42
N LYS A 102 10.55 11.22 17.10
CA LYS A 102 9.80 12.45 17.42
C LYS A 102 9.51 12.48 18.91
N GLU A 103 9.70 13.64 19.52
CA GLU A 103 9.33 13.85 20.93
C GLU A 103 7.82 13.82 21.16
N PHE A 104 7.03 14.12 20.12
CA PHE A 104 5.58 14.02 20.17
C PHE A 104 4.99 13.73 18.79
N ASP A 105 4.27 12.62 18.66
CA ASP A 105 3.48 12.29 17.49
C ASP A 105 1.98 12.48 17.75
N PRO A 106 1.27 13.30 16.95
CA PRO A 106 -0.16 13.56 17.16
C PRO A 106 -1.08 12.33 17.06
N ILE A 107 -0.63 11.23 16.43
CA ILE A 107 -1.41 10.00 16.27
C ILE A 107 -1.25 9.11 17.50
N MET A 108 -0.02 8.94 17.97
CA MET A 108 0.27 8.14 19.17
C MET A 108 0.09 8.93 20.47
N CYS A 109 -0.05 10.26 20.38
CA CYS A 109 -0.16 11.18 21.52
C CYS A 109 1.01 11.06 22.53
N GLY A 110 2.21 10.73 22.02
CA GLY A 110 3.39 10.48 22.84
C GLY A 110 4.69 10.51 22.02
N PRO A 111 5.86 10.33 22.69
CA PRO A 111 7.14 10.18 22.01
C PRO A 111 7.17 8.89 21.19
N ILE A 112 7.76 8.97 20.00
CA ILE A 112 8.00 7.81 19.14
C ILE A 112 9.49 7.71 18.82
N THR A 113 10.06 6.55 19.06
CA THR A 113 11.46 6.25 18.73
C THR A 113 11.54 5.32 17.51
N CYS A 114 12.24 5.76 16.47
CA CYS A 114 12.44 4.99 15.24
C CYS A 114 13.62 4.03 15.36
N ILE A 115 13.42 2.74 15.07
CA ILE A 115 14.48 1.71 15.15
C ILE A 115 14.55 0.91 13.84
N PRO A 116 15.59 1.06 13.00
CA PRO A 116 16.73 1.98 13.14
C PRO A 116 16.38 3.43 12.79
N GLU A 117 17.09 4.39 13.37
CA GLU A 117 16.91 5.82 13.04
C GLU A 117 17.15 6.07 11.55
N GLY A 118 16.24 6.81 10.90
CA GLY A 118 16.38 7.16 9.49
C GLY A 118 15.92 6.08 8.50
N TYR A 119 15.28 4.99 8.95
CA TYR A 119 14.80 3.95 8.05
C TYR A 119 13.77 4.48 7.04
N THR A 120 13.73 3.86 5.88
CA THR A 120 12.92 4.24 4.71
C THR A 120 11.82 3.22 4.43
N ASN A 121 10.92 3.53 3.51
CA ASN A 121 9.90 2.60 3.04
C ASN A 121 10.48 1.36 2.29
N TYR A 122 11.77 1.37 1.95
CA TYR A 122 12.45 0.25 1.31
C TYR A 122 13.08 -0.72 2.31
N ASP A 123 13.29 -0.28 3.55
CA ASP A 123 13.93 -1.08 4.59
C ASP A 123 12.98 -2.13 5.16
N LYS A 124 13.54 -3.28 5.54
CA LYS A 124 12.81 -4.42 6.11
C LYS A 124 13.67 -5.08 7.17
N ILE A 125 13.04 -5.52 8.25
CA ILE A 125 13.70 -6.39 9.24
C ILE A 125 13.50 -7.82 8.79
N VAL A 126 14.59 -8.53 8.50
CA VAL A 126 14.52 -9.91 8.03
C VAL A 126 14.69 -10.86 9.21
N VAL A 127 13.73 -11.76 9.40
CA VAL A 127 13.77 -12.81 10.43
C VAL A 127 13.82 -14.17 9.71
N GLU A 128 15.01 -14.77 9.69
CA GLU A 128 15.31 -16.07 9.07
C GLU A 128 15.53 -17.17 10.13
N GLN A 129 14.70 -17.16 11.17
CA GLN A 129 14.73 -18.14 12.27
C GLN A 129 13.94 -19.42 11.95
N GLY A 130 13.29 -19.47 10.79
CA GLY A 130 12.36 -20.55 10.43
C GLY A 130 11.04 -20.44 11.19
N SER A 131 10.35 -21.57 11.30
CA SER A 131 9.05 -21.70 11.97
C SER A 131 9.17 -21.52 13.48
N ILE A 132 8.91 -20.31 13.99
CA ILE A 132 9.00 -19.95 15.41
C ILE A 132 7.63 -19.58 16.01
N THR A 133 7.55 -19.62 17.34
CA THR A 133 6.37 -19.17 18.09
C THR A 133 6.37 -17.64 18.27
N PHE A 134 5.21 -17.08 18.65
CA PHE A 134 5.15 -15.66 19.03
C PHE A 134 6.09 -15.33 20.19
N GLN A 135 6.18 -16.21 21.19
CA GLN A 135 7.10 -16.00 22.32
C GLN A 135 8.56 -15.91 21.85
N GLN A 136 8.99 -16.83 20.97
CA GLN A 136 10.34 -16.81 20.41
C GLN A 136 10.63 -15.55 19.58
N LEU A 137 9.64 -15.06 18.82
CA LEU A 137 9.76 -13.79 18.10
C LEU A 137 9.93 -12.62 19.07
N PHE A 138 9.18 -12.60 20.17
CA PHE A 138 9.23 -11.52 21.16
C PHE A 138 10.55 -11.53 21.91
N ASP A 139 11.03 -12.70 22.32
CA ASP A 139 12.33 -12.87 22.95
C ASP A 139 13.44 -12.40 21.99
N TRP A 140 13.36 -12.74 20.71
CA TRP A 140 14.32 -12.28 19.71
C TRP A 140 14.31 -10.75 19.51
N LEU A 141 13.13 -10.12 19.46
CA LEU A 141 13.02 -8.65 19.33
C LEU A 141 13.46 -7.92 20.60
N LYS A 142 13.22 -8.53 21.76
CA LYS A 142 13.70 -8.07 23.05
C LYS A 142 15.22 -8.10 23.12
N ASP A 143 15.83 -9.23 22.79
CA ASP A 143 17.29 -9.40 22.88
C ASP A 143 18.05 -8.61 21.81
N SER A 144 17.50 -8.51 20.60
CA SER A 144 18.18 -7.85 19.47
C SER A 144 18.00 -6.34 19.42
N LYS A 145 16.85 -5.83 19.89
CA LYS A 145 16.45 -4.42 19.73
C LYS A 145 15.88 -3.76 20.99
N GLY A 146 15.80 -4.48 22.11
CA GLY A 146 15.26 -3.93 23.36
C GLY A 146 13.77 -3.62 23.32
N LEU A 147 13.00 -4.33 22.48
CA LEU A 147 11.58 -4.06 22.24
C LEU A 147 10.68 -4.99 23.05
N GLU A 148 9.64 -4.42 23.65
CA GLU A 148 8.53 -5.16 24.25
C GLU A 148 7.33 -5.11 23.32
N ILE A 149 6.92 -6.27 22.78
CA ILE A 149 5.87 -6.35 21.75
C ILE A 149 4.50 -6.53 22.37
N SER A 150 3.57 -5.64 22.01
CA SER A 150 2.19 -5.64 22.47
C SER A 150 1.21 -6.18 21.43
N MET A 151 1.52 -5.98 20.15
CA MET A 151 0.63 -6.29 19.04
C MET A 151 1.42 -6.76 17.81
N VAL A 152 0.87 -7.75 17.12
CA VAL A 152 1.40 -8.28 15.85
C VAL A 152 0.26 -8.36 14.84
N THR A 153 0.46 -7.77 13.67
CA THR A 153 -0.48 -7.78 12.56
C THR A 153 0.18 -8.28 11.29
N CYS A 154 -0.61 -8.87 10.40
CA CYS A 154 -0.19 -9.26 9.05
C CYS A 154 -1.27 -8.76 8.07
N GLY A 155 -1.01 -7.61 7.43
CA GLY A 155 -2.01 -6.93 6.61
C GLY A 155 -3.23 -6.54 7.43
N ASN A 156 -4.41 -7.04 7.04
CA ASN A 156 -5.67 -6.73 7.73
C ASN A 156 -5.97 -7.66 8.92
N VAL A 157 -5.10 -8.64 9.20
CA VAL A 157 -5.32 -9.64 10.25
C VAL A 157 -4.49 -9.31 11.49
N ALA A 158 -5.15 -9.17 12.64
CA ALA A 158 -4.50 -9.06 13.94
C ALA A 158 -4.15 -10.47 14.47
N LEU A 159 -2.88 -10.82 14.44
CA LEU A 159 -2.37 -12.13 14.84
C LEU A 159 -2.25 -12.26 16.35
N TYR A 160 -1.72 -11.22 17.00
CA TYR A 160 -1.58 -11.13 18.45
C TYR A 160 -1.90 -9.71 18.92
N ASN A 161 -2.56 -9.59 20.08
CA ASN A 161 -2.88 -8.32 20.71
C ASN A 161 -3.07 -8.54 22.21
N GLN A 162 -2.19 -7.97 23.03
CA GLN A 162 -2.22 -8.12 24.49
C GLN A 162 -3.39 -7.39 25.17
N TYR A 163 -3.97 -6.39 24.52
CA TYR A 163 -5.01 -5.53 25.10
C TYR A 163 -6.43 -6.09 24.96
N LEU A 164 -6.59 -7.29 24.40
CA LEU A 164 -7.91 -7.89 24.27
C LEU A 164 -8.48 -8.29 25.65
N PRO A 165 -9.78 -8.07 25.88
CA PRO A 165 -10.41 -8.35 27.16
C PRO A 165 -10.29 -9.83 27.52
N GLY A 166 -9.82 -10.11 28.74
CA GLY A 166 -9.55 -11.46 29.22
C GLY A 166 -8.28 -12.10 28.66
N ASN A 167 -7.39 -11.31 28.07
CA ASN A 167 -6.11 -11.75 27.49
C ASN A 167 -6.28 -12.95 26.53
N LYS A 168 -7.32 -12.88 25.67
CA LYS A 168 -7.73 -13.98 24.77
C LYS A 168 -6.62 -14.48 23.84
N HIS A 169 -5.62 -13.65 23.57
CA HIS A 169 -4.50 -14.00 22.71
C HIS A 169 -3.29 -14.55 23.47
N ALA A 170 -3.28 -14.55 24.81
CA ALA A 170 -2.20 -15.16 25.61
C ALA A 170 -1.88 -16.61 25.22
N PRO A 171 -2.85 -17.50 24.92
CA PRO A 171 -2.55 -18.87 24.49
C PRO A 171 -1.77 -18.92 23.18
N ARG A 172 -1.88 -17.89 22.31
CA ARG A 172 -1.19 -17.84 21.03
C ARG A 172 0.31 -17.62 21.17
N LEU A 173 0.81 -17.20 22.34
CA LEU A 173 2.25 -17.02 22.59
C LEU A 173 3.04 -18.30 22.30
N ALA A 174 2.45 -19.45 22.62
CA ALA A 174 3.05 -20.77 22.38
C ALA A 174 2.79 -21.33 20.96
N GLU A 175 1.93 -20.68 20.17
CA GLU A 175 1.60 -21.12 18.82
C GLU A 175 2.57 -20.53 17.79
N LYS A 176 2.68 -21.20 16.64
CA LYS A 176 3.47 -20.72 15.49
C LYS A 176 2.73 -19.61 14.75
N ILE A 177 3.48 -18.62 14.28
CA ILE A 177 2.91 -17.42 13.65
C ILE A 177 2.11 -17.77 12.39
N GLU A 178 2.65 -18.64 11.55
CA GLU A 178 2.02 -19.07 10.30
C GLU A 178 0.78 -19.93 10.52
N ASP A 179 0.72 -20.72 11.60
CA ASP A 179 -0.44 -21.55 11.92
C ASP A 179 -1.61 -20.69 12.40
N VAL A 180 -1.32 -19.67 13.22
CA VAL A 180 -2.31 -18.67 13.63
C VAL A 180 -2.83 -17.88 12.42
N TYR A 181 -1.94 -17.48 11.50
CA TYR A 181 -2.36 -16.81 10.26
C TYR A 181 -3.29 -17.67 9.43
N ARG A 182 -2.95 -18.96 9.21
CA ARG A 182 -3.80 -19.90 8.44
C ARG A 182 -5.17 -20.12 9.06
N ARG A 183 -5.28 -20.05 10.39
CA ARG A 183 -6.55 -20.24 11.11
C ARG A 183 -7.48 -19.03 11.01
N ILE A 184 -6.94 -17.82 10.95
CA ILE A 184 -7.71 -16.56 11.08
C ILE A 184 -7.89 -15.85 9.74
N SER A 185 -6.92 -15.98 8.84
CA SER A 185 -6.97 -15.34 7.52
C SER A 185 -8.03 -16.00 6.65
N ASN A 186 -8.87 -15.19 6.00
CA ASN A 186 -9.76 -15.65 4.93
C ASN A 186 -8.98 -15.94 3.63
N GLU A 187 -7.75 -15.43 3.52
CA GLU A 187 -6.86 -15.64 2.39
C GLU A 187 -5.81 -16.71 2.73
N PRO A 188 -5.77 -17.84 2.00
CA PRO A 188 -4.74 -18.83 2.22
C PRO A 188 -3.37 -18.27 1.81
N ILE A 189 -2.32 -18.76 2.45
CA ILE A 189 -0.95 -18.47 2.04
C ILE A 189 -0.75 -19.06 0.63
N PRO A 190 -0.40 -18.26 -0.39
CA PRO A 190 -0.19 -18.77 -1.75
C PRO A 190 0.90 -19.84 -1.79
N GLU A 191 0.72 -20.84 -2.66
CA GLU A 191 1.70 -21.90 -2.86
C GLU A 191 3.07 -21.30 -3.25
N GLY A 192 4.13 -21.77 -2.60
CA GLY A 192 5.50 -21.27 -2.78
C GLY A 192 5.86 -20.03 -1.94
N ARG A 193 4.92 -19.37 -1.26
CA ARG A 193 5.24 -18.27 -0.32
C ARG A 193 5.87 -18.85 0.95
N ARG A 194 7.09 -18.41 1.27
CA ARG A 194 7.87 -18.86 2.44
C ARG A 194 8.00 -17.84 3.56
N TYR A 195 7.36 -16.68 3.41
CA TYR A 195 7.44 -15.60 4.38
C TYR A 195 6.10 -14.93 4.61
N LEU A 196 5.94 -14.33 5.79
CA LEU A 196 4.87 -13.39 6.11
C LEU A 196 5.47 -11.99 6.30
N ARG A 197 4.75 -10.97 5.86
CA ARG A 197 5.05 -9.57 6.20
C ARG A 197 4.24 -9.23 7.44
N ILE A 198 4.92 -9.09 8.57
CA ILE A 198 4.33 -8.75 9.85
C ILE A 198 4.73 -7.36 10.28
N ASP A 199 3.79 -6.61 10.82
CA ASP A 199 3.98 -5.32 11.46
C ASP A 199 3.79 -5.53 12.97
N VAL A 200 4.63 -4.90 13.78
CA VAL A 200 4.63 -5.05 15.24
C VAL A 200 4.50 -3.69 15.90
N GLY A 201 3.78 -3.66 17.01
CA GLY A 201 3.63 -2.49 17.87
C GLY A 201 3.97 -2.87 19.31
N GLY A 202 4.38 -1.87 20.09
CA GLY A 202 4.84 -2.04 21.45
C GLY A 202 5.73 -0.88 21.89
N THR A 203 6.44 -1.11 22.99
CA THR A 203 7.25 -0.09 23.67
C THR A 203 8.71 -0.49 23.75
N ILE A 204 9.58 0.48 23.97
CA ILE A 204 11.00 0.23 24.27
C ILE A 204 11.13 -0.09 25.76
N ILE A 205 11.90 -1.12 26.10
CA ILE A 205 12.02 -1.61 27.49
C ILE A 205 12.65 -0.55 28.41
N GLU A 206 13.63 0.20 27.91
CA GLU A 206 14.38 1.18 28.73
C GLU A 206 13.62 2.48 28.95
N SER A 207 12.98 3.03 27.91
CA SER A 207 12.31 4.33 27.98
C SER A 207 10.79 4.25 28.20
N GLY A 208 10.17 3.12 27.84
CA GLY A 208 8.72 2.98 27.81
C GLY A 208 8.05 3.70 26.64
N ASP A 209 8.82 4.32 25.74
CA ASP A 209 8.27 5.03 24.58
C ASP A 209 7.75 4.05 23.53
N ASP A 210 6.75 4.46 22.76
CA ASP A 210 6.31 3.71 21.59
C ASP A 210 7.42 3.70 20.53
N PHE A 211 7.60 2.55 19.85
CA PHE A 211 8.58 2.44 18.78
C PHE A 211 7.93 2.42 17.40
N GLN A 212 8.71 2.80 16.40
CA GLN A 212 8.38 2.59 14.99
C GLN A 212 9.54 1.88 14.28
N ILE A 213 9.28 0.71 13.70
CA ILE A 213 10.28 -0.08 12.97
C ILE A 213 9.82 -0.39 11.54
N PRO A 214 10.75 -0.69 10.61
CA PRO A 214 10.38 -1.22 9.30
C PRO A 214 9.59 -2.52 9.43
N PRO A 215 8.76 -2.86 8.43
CA PRO A 215 8.01 -4.11 8.44
C PRO A 215 8.95 -5.32 8.55
N ILE A 216 8.53 -6.31 9.33
CA ILE A 216 9.27 -7.56 9.51
C ILE A 216 8.90 -8.52 8.38
N LYS A 217 9.92 -9.01 7.67
CA LYS A 217 9.83 -10.13 6.73
C LYS A 217 10.22 -11.40 7.48
N TYR A 218 9.22 -12.13 7.96
CA TYR A 218 9.38 -13.37 8.73
C TYR A 218 9.35 -14.59 7.80
N TYR A 219 10.45 -15.33 7.72
CA TYR A 219 10.54 -16.57 6.97
C TYR A 219 10.25 -17.77 7.87
N PHE A 220 9.22 -18.53 7.52
CA PHE A 220 8.81 -19.74 8.26
C PHE A 220 9.24 -21.04 7.57
N ALA A 221 9.79 -20.96 6.33
CA ALA A 221 10.19 -22.10 5.50
C ALA A 221 11.45 -21.82 4.67
#